data_AF-A0A9W7GXB9-F1
#
_entry.id   AF-A0A9W7GXB9-F1
#
_cell.length_a   1.000
_cell.length_b   1.000
_cell.length_c   1.000
_cell.angle_alpha   90.00
_cell.angle_beta   90.00
_cell.angle_gamma   90.00
#
_symmetry.space_group_name_H-M   'P 1'
#
loop_
_entity.id
_entity.type
_entity.pdbx_description
1 polymer ?
#
loop_
_entity_poly.entity_id
_entity_poly.type
_entity_poly.pdbx_seq_one_letter_code
_entity_poly.pdbx_strand_id
1 'polypeptide(L)'
;METGSLRLGLMAVFAVSGSIVFIANEVHKRLLSNFMKKIEFELAGSGKCQVKKRVRFADDVREPSSNNKEYRKRSHRAVAIAKKAKVGGDADRRQVLKMPLNRQVLYKGILRCKTL
;
A
#
# COMPACT_ATOMS: atom_id res chain seq x y z
N MET A 1 38.48 35.61 -44.09
CA MET A 1 37.06 35.17 -44.09
C MET A 1 36.75 34.11 -43.02
N GLU A 2 37.75 33.58 -42.31
CA GLU A 2 37.63 32.45 -41.37
C GLU A 2 36.79 32.70 -40.09
N THR A 3 36.79 33.92 -39.56
CA THR A 3 36.18 34.22 -38.24
C THR A 3 34.66 34.26 -38.24
N GLY A 4 34.03 34.53 -39.40
CA GLY A 4 32.58 34.54 -39.55
C GLY A 4 32.00 33.12 -39.52
N SER A 5 32.63 32.18 -40.24
CA SER A 5 32.20 30.79 -40.31
C SER A 5 32.29 30.08 -38.96
N LEU A 6 33.32 30.36 -38.16
CA LEU A 6 33.50 29.77 -36.83
C LEU A 6 32.44 30.26 -35.83
N ARG A 7 32.08 31.55 -35.89
CA ARG A 7 31.00 32.11 -35.05
C ARG A 7 29.63 31.52 -35.38
N LEU A 8 29.32 31.38 -36.67
CA LEU A 8 28.09 30.73 -37.15
C LEU A 8 28.04 29.25 -36.74
N GLY A 9 29.15 28.53 -36.86
CA GLY A 9 29.26 27.12 -36.44
C GLY A 9 29.03 26.93 -34.95
N LEU A 10 29.65 27.76 -34.10
CA LEU A 10 29.42 27.73 -32.65
C LEU A 10 27.96 28.04 -32.31
N MET A 11 27.38 29.05 -32.96
CA MET A 11 25.98 29.43 -32.72
C MET A 11 25.00 28.31 -33.13
N ALA A 12 25.29 27.60 -34.23
CA ALA A 12 24.52 26.44 -34.66
C ALA A 12 24.60 25.28 -33.64
N VAL A 13 25.80 24.99 -33.10
CA VAL A 13 25.97 23.96 -32.08
C VAL A 13 25.19 24.30 -30.80
N PHE A 14 25.23 25.55 -30.35
CA PHE A 14 24.44 26.00 -29.21
C PHE A 14 22.93 25.92 -29.47
N ALA A 15 22.47 26.29 -30.67
CA ALA A 15 21.06 26.18 -31.03
C ALA A 15 20.58 24.72 -31.03
N VAL A 16 21.36 23.83 -31.65
CA VAL A 16 21.03 22.39 -31.72
C VAL A 16 21.10 21.75 -30.34
N SER A 17 22.20 21.94 -29.58
CA SER A 17 22.34 21.36 -28.24
C SER A 17 21.30 21.91 -27.25
N GLY A 18 21.06 23.23 -27.27
CA GLY A 18 20.06 23.87 -26.42
C GLY A 18 18.64 23.41 -26.73
N SER A 19 18.30 23.18 -28.00
CA SER A 19 16.98 22.72 -28.40
C SER A 19 16.64 21.33 -27.83
N ILE A 20 17.60 20.41 -27.81
CA ILE A 20 17.42 19.05 -27.29
C ILE A 20 17.16 19.10 -25.78
N VAL A 21 17.93 19.91 -25.04
CA VAL A 21 17.75 20.10 -23.59
C VAL A 21 16.37 20.70 -23.30
N PHE A 22 15.92 21.66 -24.12
CA PHE A 22 14.62 22.28 -23.96
C PHE A 22 13.46 21.28 -24.18
N ILE A 23 13.54 20.47 -25.24
CA ILE A 23 12.56 19.41 -25.53
C ILE A 23 12.53 18.38 -24.40
N ALA A 24 13.70 17.93 -23.93
CA ALA A 24 13.79 16.98 -22.82
C ALA A 24 13.13 17.54 -21.55
N ASN A 25 13.39 18.81 -21.19
CA ASN A 25 12.79 19.45 -20.02
C ASN A 25 11.26 19.57 -20.14
N GLU A 26 10.74 19.91 -21.31
CA GLU A 26 9.30 20.02 -21.55
C GLU A 26 8.61 18.64 -21.46
N VAL A 27 9.22 17.61 -22.03
CA VAL A 27 8.73 16.22 -21.93
C VAL A 27 8.75 15.75 -20.47
N HIS A 28 9.82 16.03 -19.73
CA HIS A 28 9.93 15.66 -18.32
C HIS A 28 8.87 16.36 -17.46
N LYS A 29 8.63 17.67 -17.67
CA LYS A 29 7.57 18.41 -16.96
C LYS A 29 6.19 17.86 -17.29
N ARG A 30 5.90 17.57 -18.56
CA ARG A 30 4.61 16.98 -18.96
C ARG A 30 4.42 15.60 -18.36
N LEU A 31 5.43 14.73 -18.43
CA LEU A 31 5.39 13.39 -17.85
C LEU A 31 5.19 13.43 -16.34
N LEU A 32 5.96 14.25 -15.63
CA LEU A 32 5.82 14.42 -14.18
C LEU A 32 4.44 14.96 -13.81
N SER A 33 3.91 15.93 -14.56
CA SER A 33 2.57 16.46 -14.28
C SER A 33 1.47 15.41 -14.48
N ASN A 34 1.57 14.59 -15.54
CA ASN A 34 0.63 13.49 -15.78
C ASN A 34 0.75 12.40 -14.71
N PHE A 35 1.97 12.08 -14.28
CA PHE A 35 2.21 11.13 -13.21
C PHE A 35 1.68 11.64 -11.87
N MET A 36 1.95 12.91 -11.52
CA MET A 36 1.43 13.52 -10.31
C MET A 36 -0.09 13.60 -10.32
N LYS A 37 -0.72 13.93 -11.45
CA LYS A 37 -2.18 13.87 -11.59
C LYS A 37 -2.73 12.45 -11.40
N LYS A 38 -2.04 11.44 -11.92
CA LYS A 38 -2.43 10.02 -11.75
C LYS A 38 -2.27 9.57 -10.29
N ILE A 39 -1.16 9.93 -9.65
CA ILE A 39 -0.94 9.69 -8.21
C ILE A 39 -1.99 10.42 -7.40
N GLU A 40 -2.25 11.69 -7.66
CA GLU A 40 -3.25 12.47 -6.94
C GLU A 40 -4.64 11.85 -7.13
N PHE A 41 -4.99 11.40 -8.33
CA PHE A 41 -6.23 10.69 -8.59
C PHE A 41 -6.32 9.35 -7.84
N GLU A 42 -5.24 8.56 -7.82
CA GLU A 42 -5.20 7.27 -7.10
C GLU A 42 -5.16 7.44 -5.57
N LEU A 43 -4.47 8.47 -5.07
CA LEU A 43 -4.26 8.76 -3.64
C LEU A 43 -5.45 9.51 -3.03
N ALA A 44 -6.01 10.49 -3.74
CA ALA A 44 -7.21 11.21 -3.31
C ALA A 44 -8.49 10.38 -3.55
N GLY A 45 -8.42 9.37 -4.41
CA GLY A 45 -9.56 8.56 -4.83
C GLY A 45 -10.57 9.39 -5.64
N SER A 46 -11.30 8.74 -6.55
CA SER A 46 -12.31 9.39 -7.39
C SER A 46 -13.32 10.21 -6.57
N GLY A 47 -13.10 11.52 -6.46
CA GLY A 47 -14.11 12.56 -6.25
C GLY A 47 -15.05 12.52 -5.03
N LYS A 48 -14.86 11.67 -4.01
CA LYS A 48 -15.80 11.60 -2.87
C LYS A 48 -15.18 11.57 -1.48
N CYS A 49 -13.89 11.90 -1.35
CA CYS A 49 -13.20 11.91 -0.06
C CYS A 49 -13.04 13.33 0.55
N GLN A 50 -14.01 14.23 0.35
CA GLN A 50 -14.02 15.53 1.04
C GLN A 50 -14.67 15.48 2.43
N VAL A 51 -15.34 14.37 2.78
CA VAL A 51 -15.79 14.16 4.15
C VAL A 51 -14.64 13.52 4.91
N LYS A 52 -13.93 14.32 5.72
CA LYS A 52 -13.05 13.80 6.78
C LYS A 52 -13.92 12.94 7.70
N LYS A 53 -14.03 11.63 7.41
CA LYS A 53 -14.72 10.68 8.27
C LYS A 53 -13.91 10.58 9.55
N ARG A 54 -14.36 11.30 10.57
CA ARG A 54 -13.84 11.18 11.93
C ARG A 54 -14.52 9.98 12.57
N VAL A 55 -13.74 9.08 13.15
CA VAL A 55 -14.27 7.99 13.98
C VAL A 55 -15.07 8.62 15.10
N ARG A 56 -16.35 8.29 15.18
CA ARG A 56 -17.22 8.60 16.32
C ARG A 56 -17.48 7.30 17.06
N PHE A 57 -17.32 7.34 18.36
CA PHE A 57 -17.79 6.25 19.23
C PHE A 57 -19.27 6.50 19.50
N ALA A 58 -20.06 5.42 19.63
CA ALA A 58 -21.44 5.53 20.04
C ALA A 58 -21.48 5.99 21.51
N ASP A 59 -22.37 6.91 21.88
CA ASP A 59 -22.43 7.44 23.25
C ASP A 59 -22.85 6.36 24.27
N ASP A 60 -23.54 5.31 23.81
CA ASP A 60 -23.99 4.16 24.56
C ASP A 60 -22.99 3.00 24.49
N VAL A 61 -21.67 3.28 24.65
CA VAL A 61 -20.71 2.21 24.92
C VAL A 61 -21.10 1.53 26.22
N ARG A 62 -21.85 0.43 26.11
CA ARG A 62 -22.20 -0.41 27.25
C ARG A 62 -20.90 -1.03 27.74
N GLU A 63 -20.35 -0.47 28.82
CA GLU A 63 -19.21 -1.09 29.49
C GLU A 63 -19.57 -2.55 29.77
N PRO A 64 -18.70 -3.51 29.40
CA PRO A 64 -18.95 -4.91 29.68
C PRO A 64 -19.25 -5.05 31.18
N SER A 65 -20.50 -5.37 31.51
CA SER A 65 -20.96 -5.49 32.88
C SER A 65 -20.14 -6.58 33.54
N SER A 66 -19.17 -6.16 34.36
CA SER A 66 -18.37 -6.90 35.34
C SER A 66 -18.03 -8.37 35.04
N ASN A 67 -16.72 -8.65 35.11
CA ASN A 67 -16.06 -9.96 35.10
C ASN A 67 -15.89 -10.65 33.72
N ASN A 68 -14.86 -10.22 32.99
CA ASN A 68 -14.27 -10.87 31.80
C ASN A 68 -13.84 -12.35 32.01
N LYS A 69 -14.02 -12.95 33.19
CA LYS A 69 -13.70 -14.38 33.41
C LYS A 69 -14.46 -15.30 32.45
N GLU A 70 -15.71 -14.99 32.09
CA GLU A 70 -16.48 -15.86 31.20
C GLU A 70 -15.98 -15.81 29.74
N TYR A 71 -15.65 -14.61 29.24
CA TYR A 71 -15.01 -14.45 27.93
C TYR A 71 -13.65 -15.16 27.88
N ARG A 72 -12.82 -15.00 28.92
CA ARG A 72 -11.55 -15.73 29.04
C ARG A 72 -11.76 -17.25 29.09
N LYS A 73 -12.74 -17.74 29.87
CA LYS A 73 -13.07 -19.17 29.97
C LYS A 73 -13.52 -19.75 28.64
N ARG A 74 -14.30 -19.01 27.84
CA ARG A 74 -14.72 -19.45 26.51
C ARG A 74 -13.55 -19.53 25.54
N SER A 75 -12.63 -18.57 25.58
CA SER A 75 -11.38 -18.61 24.81
C SER A 75 -10.49 -19.80 25.21
N HIS A 76 -10.28 -20.04 26.52
CA HIS A 76 -9.51 -21.19 27.00
C HIS A 76 -10.16 -22.54 26.66
N ARG A 77 -11.50 -22.65 26.71
CA ARG A 77 -12.24 -23.84 26.26
C ARG A 77 -12.08 -24.06 24.76
N ALA A 78 -12.19 -23.02 23.94
CA ALA A 78 -11.99 -23.12 22.49
C ALA A 78 -10.55 -23.55 22.15
N VAL A 79 -9.55 -23.01 22.85
CA VAL A 79 -8.14 -23.43 22.71
C VAL A 79 -7.94 -24.87 23.16
N ALA A 80 -8.56 -25.31 24.25
CA ALA A 80 -8.45 -26.70 24.73
C ALA A 80 -9.12 -27.69 23.76
N ILE A 81 -10.27 -27.35 23.19
CA ILE A 81 -10.94 -28.14 22.14
C ILE A 81 -10.07 -28.21 20.89
N ALA A 82 -9.48 -27.08 20.46
CA ALA A 82 -8.57 -27.05 19.32
C ALA A 82 -7.29 -27.86 19.56
N LYS A 83 -6.73 -27.84 20.78
CA LYS A 83 -5.57 -28.68 21.15
C LYS A 83 -5.90 -30.17 21.11
N LYS A 84 -7.09 -30.59 21.57
CA LYS A 84 -7.54 -31.98 21.45
C LYS A 84 -7.78 -32.40 19.99
N ALA A 85 -8.25 -31.48 19.14
CA ALA A 85 -8.46 -31.75 17.71
C ALA A 85 -7.16 -31.84 16.90
N LYS A 86 -6.03 -31.32 17.40
CA LYS A 86 -4.71 -31.36 16.73
C LYS A 86 -3.91 -32.65 16.97
N VAL A 87 -4.50 -33.68 17.58
CA VAL A 87 -3.88 -35.02 17.68
C VAL A 87 -3.88 -35.77 16.32
N GLY A 88 -4.54 -35.25 15.29
CA GLY A 88 -4.41 -35.71 13.89
C GLY A 88 -3.65 -34.70 13.02
N GLY A 89 -2.49 -35.10 12.50
CA GLY A 89 -1.47 -34.25 11.86
C GLY A 89 -1.79 -33.55 10.53
N ASP A 90 -3.05 -33.26 10.18
CA ASP A 90 -3.43 -32.64 8.89
C ASP A 90 -4.29 -31.35 9.04
N ALA A 91 -4.31 -30.76 10.23
CA ALA A 91 -5.23 -29.64 10.54
C ALA A 91 -4.76 -28.26 10.05
N ASP A 92 -3.49 -28.09 9.68
CA ASP A 92 -2.89 -26.76 9.50
C ASP A 92 -3.36 -26.05 8.23
N ARG A 93 -3.46 -26.78 7.10
CA ARG A 93 -3.82 -26.20 5.80
C ARG A 93 -5.29 -25.83 5.68
N ARG A 94 -6.20 -26.64 6.25
CA ARG A 94 -7.65 -26.38 6.24
C ARG A 94 -8.06 -25.24 7.18
N GLN A 95 -7.30 -24.97 8.24
CA GLN A 95 -7.60 -23.87 9.16
C GLN A 95 -7.31 -22.49 8.55
N VAL A 96 -6.25 -22.38 7.73
CA VAL A 96 -5.89 -21.12 7.05
C VAL A 96 -6.99 -20.68 6.09
N LEU A 97 -7.57 -21.62 5.32
CA LEU A 97 -8.67 -21.31 4.37
C LEU A 97 -9.97 -20.88 5.06
N LYS A 98 -10.16 -21.20 6.34
CA LYS A 98 -11.36 -20.82 7.12
C LYS A 98 -11.25 -19.42 7.74
N MET A 99 -10.09 -18.77 7.65
CA MET A 99 -9.88 -17.45 8.24
C MET A 99 -10.33 -16.32 7.30
N PRO A 100 -10.75 -15.16 7.84
CA PRO A 100 -10.99 -13.98 7.02
C PRO A 100 -9.73 -13.55 6.28
N LEU A 101 -9.90 -13.00 5.07
CA LEU A 101 -8.83 -12.78 4.09
C LEU A 101 -7.61 -12.03 4.66
N ASN A 102 -7.83 -11.01 5.51
CA ASN A 102 -6.77 -10.27 6.19
C ASN A 102 -5.84 -11.19 7.02
N ARG A 103 -6.42 -12.16 7.76
CA ARG A 103 -5.63 -13.13 8.53
C ARG A 103 -4.86 -14.09 7.63
N GLN A 104 -5.44 -14.51 6.50
CA GLN A 104 -4.75 -15.41 5.57
C GLN A 104 -3.46 -14.79 5.02
N VAL A 105 -3.51 -13.52 4.63
CA VAL A 105 -2.36 -12.77 4.12
C VAL A 105 -1.24 -12.68 5.16
N LEU A 106 -1.59 -12.37 6.42
CA LEU A 106 -0.63 -12.32 7.53
C LEU A 106 0.09 -13.67 7.73
N TYR A 107 -0.67 -14.77 7.82
CA TYR A 107 -0.08 -16.10 8.01
C TYR A 107 0.74 -16.54 6.80
N LYS A 108 0.34 -16.20 5.57
CA LYS A 108 1.12 -16.46 4.36
C LYS A 108 2.49 -15.76 4.42
N GLY A 109 2.54 -14.52 4.90
CA GLY A 109 3.80 -13.79 5.11
C GLY A 109 4.70 -14.46 6.14
N ILE A 110 4.14 -14.80 7.32
CA ILE A 110 4.88 -15.44 8.41
C ILE A 110 5.45 -16.79 7.98
N LEU A 111 4.67 -17.61 7.28
CA LEU A 111 5.11 -18.91 6.78
C LEU A 111 6.25 -18.77 5.77
N ARG A 112 6.19 -17.77 4.89
CA ARG A 112 7.24 -17.51 3.88
C ARG A 112 8.56 -17.06 4.50
N CYS A 113 8.53 -16.32 5.62
CA CYS A 113 9.73 -15.90 6.34
C CYS A 113 10.38 -17.01 7.17
N LYS A 114 9.63 -18.03 7.58
CA LYS A 114 10.17 -19.18 8.34
C LYS A 114 10.92 -20.21 7.49
N THR A 115 10.69 -20.18 6.17
CA THR A 115 11.33 -21.09 5.21
C THR A 115 12.63 -20.53 4.63
N LEU A 116 13.11 -19.40 5.14
CA LEU A 116 14.42 -18.79 4.86
C LEU A 116 15.31 -18.93 6.10
#